data_AF-A0A3B9KD04-F1
#
_entry.id   AF-A0A3B9KD04-F1
#
_cell.length_a   1.000
_cell.length_b   1.000
_cell.length_c   1.000
_cell.angle_alpha   90.00
_cell.angle_beta   90.00
_cell.angle_gamma   90.00
#
_symmetry.space_group_name_H-M   'P 1'
#
loop_
_entity.id
_entity.type
_entity.pdbx_description
1 polymer ?
#
loop_
_entity_poly.entity_id
_entity_poly.type
_entity_poly.pdbx_seq_one_letter_code
_entity_poly.pdbx_strand_id
1 'polypeptide(L)'
;MLLAQYHTVSQFEQGESGYECGAFAVALNKYAGQHAPPGTPEDVDRLADTLWSNYGHPKGIGMQDLFAMLHQAQLHYQTIGSTELNFQVDQLNGGVALEWLRKGYPLICSVPETCVFDLELRINPYKGRWAVGGNHIITLAGIADDGNVLVADPASVGMSIPVRDRPFPRRYRLSDVVFVSMVAVTLPWMPNEGCGLAGWHDDGTTLTAPNQKVVVKGFRQYVLHHAWDPANIPLENERHLDQLEVSNPALGGGLQQAFRWTVLEWTQKDNRNLEMWTGQELLGLRQHLSGLQQQTQSLQQQIASLKGKSS
;
A
#
# COMPACT_ATOMS: atom_id res chain seq x y z
N MET A 1 -2.69 -23.55 -8.39
CA MET A 1 -2.40 -23.08 -7.01
C MET A 1 -3.31 -21.93 -6.59
N LEU A 2 -4.31 -22.23 -5.77
CA LEU A 2 -5.14 -21.25 -5.08
C LEU A 2 -4.46 -20.82 -3.77
N LEU A 3 -4.39 -19.51 -3.49
CA LEU A 3 -3.72 -18.99 -2.28
C LEU A 3 -4.60 -19.07 -1.04
N ALA A 4 -5.90 -18.87 -1.21
CA ALA A 4 -6.89 -18.88 -0.15
C ALA A 4 -8.24 -19.34 -0.67
N GLN A 5 -9.05 -19.89 0.22
CA GLN A 5 -10.46 -20.11 -0.04
C GLN A 5 -11.22 -18.80 0.13
N TYR A 6 -12.11 -18.51 -0.81
CA TYR A 6 -12.95 -17.33 -0.82
C TYR A 6 -14.44 -17.74 -0.85
N HIS A 7 -15.31 -16.96 -0.24
CA HIS A 7 -16.75 -17.15 -0.36
C HIS A 7 -17.21 -16.88 -1.79
N THR A 8 -18.19 -17.66 -2.27
CA THR A 8 -18.87 -17.36 -3.53
C THR A 8 -20.01 -16.38 -3.24
N VAL A 9 -19.85 -15.13 -3.67
CA VAL A 9 -20.82 -14.03 -3.48
C VAL A 9 -21.11 -13.35 -4.81
N SER A 10 -22.13 -12.50 -4.85
CA SER A 10 -22.51 -11.72 -6.03
C SER A 10 -22.63 -10.25 -5.65
N GLN A 11 -21.94 -9.34 -6.33
CA GLN A 11 -22.12 -7.88 -6.13
C GLN A 11 -23.35 -7.29 -6.84
N PHE A 12 -24.33 -8.14 -7.14
CA PHE A 12 -25.50 -7.77 -7.94
C PHE A 12 -26.76 -8.26 -7.24
N GLU A 13 -26.75 -8.24 -5.90
CA GLU A 13 -27.95 -8.53 -5.13
C GLU A 13 -28.93 -7.36 -5.24
N GLN A 14 -30.18 -7.61 -4.86
CA GLN A 14 -31.23 -6.62 -5.02
C GLN A 14 -30.97 -5.42 -4.10
N GLY A 15 -30.66 -4.26 -4.70
CA GLY A 15 -30.43 -3.01 -3.98
C GLY A 15 -28.98 -2.54 -4.00
N GLU A 16 -28.06 -3.36 -4.49
CA GLU A 16 -26.64 -3.05 -4.58
C GLU A 16 -26.28 -2.24 -5.82
N SER A 17 -25.20 -1.48 -5.71
CA SER A 17 -24.59 -0.76 -6.81
C SER A 17 -23.62 -1.66 -7.58
N GLY A 18 -23.73 -1.66 -8.92
CA GLY A 18 -22.76 -2.34 -9.77
C GLY A 18 -21.33 -1.79 -9.68
N TYR A 19 -21.13 -0.67 -8.98
CA TYR A 19 -19.83 -0.03 -8.74
C TYR A 19 -19.13 -0.50 -7.45
N GLU A 20 -19.68 -1.48 -6.73
CA GLU A 20 -19.17 -1.97 -5.44
C GLU A 20 -17.98 -2.94 -5.52
N CYS A 21 -17.44 -3.16 -6.72
CA CYS A 21 -16.35 -4.10 -6.99
C CYS A 21 -15.15 -3.96 -6.03
N GLY A 22 -14.77 -2.74 -5.67
CA GLY A 22 -13.69 -2.49 -4.72
C GLY A 22 -14.02 -2.89 -3.28
N ALA A 23 -15.24 -2.59 -2.82
CA ALA A 23 -15.70 -2.96 -1.48
C ALA A 23 -15.79 -4.49 -1.34
N PHE A 24 -16.34 -5.18 -2.34
CA PHE A 24 -16.38 -6.63 -2.39
C PHE A 24 -14.99 -7.26 -2.46
N ALA A 25 -14.05 -6.70 -3.23
CA ALA A 25 -12.67 -7.20 -3.27
C ALA A 25 -12.00 -7.13 -1.88
N VAL A 26 -12.21 -6.04 -1.15
CA VAL A 26 -11.70 -5.88 0.23
C VAL A 26 -12.37 -6.89 1.17
N ALA A 27 -13.70 -6.98 1.14
CA ALA A 27 -14.46 -7.87 2.01
C ALA A 27 -14.12 -9.35 1.76
N LEU A 28 -13.96 -9.74 0.50
CA LEU A 28 -13.52 -11.10 0.12
C LEU A 28 -12.16 -11.45 0.72
N ASN A 29 -11.19 -10.53 0.70
CA ASN A 29 -9.87 -10.80 1.30
C ASN A 29 -9.92 -10.78 2.84
N LYS A 30 -10.81 -10.01 3.47
CA LYS A 30 -11.04 -10.06 4.92
C LYS A 30 -11.54 -11.43 5.37
N TYR A 31 -12.41 -12.03 4.58
CA TYR A 31 -12.99 -13.33 4.88
C TYR A 31 -12.37 -14.48 4.08
N ALA A 32 -11.18 -14.28 3.49
CA ALA A 32 -10.45 -15.35 2.84
C ALA A 32 -9.73 -16.20 3.89
N GLY A 33 -9.75 -17.52 3.71
CA GLY A 33 -9.17 -18.45 4.68
C GLY A 33 -8.23 -19.47 4.07
N GLN A 34 -7.26 -19.95 4.84
CA GLN A 34 -6.25 -20.90 4.36
C GLN A 34 -6.87 -22.23 3.91
N HIS A 35 -7.84 -22.73 4.68
CA HIS A 35 -8.50 -24.02 4.43
C HIS A 35 -10.00 -23.88 4.14
N ALA A 36 -10.64 -22.86 4.71
CA ALA A 36 -12.02 -22.47 4.45
C ALA A 36 -12.17 -20.99 4.76
N PRO A 37 -13.04 -20.25 4.05
CA PRO A 37 -13.28 -18.84 4.35
C PRO A 37 -13.82 -18.68 5.77
N PRO A 38 -13.27 -17.79 6.63
CA PRO A 38 -13.93 -17.41 7.87
C PRO A 38 -15.25 -16.67 7.61
N GLY A 39 -16.18 -16.73 8.56
CA GLY A 39 -17.49 -16.09 8.43
C GLY A 39 -18.39 -16.75 7.38
N THR A 40 -19.33 -15.98 6.85
CA THR A 40 -20.35 -16.42 5.88
C THR A 40 -20.35 -15.52 4.64
N PRO A 41 -20.98 -15.95 3.53
CA PRO A 41 -21.24 -15.06 2.38
C PRO A 41 -21.90 -13.73 2.79
N GLU A 42 -22.85 -13.79 3.71
CA GLU A 42 -23.54 -12.63 4.29
C GLU A 42 -22.60 -11.69 5.10
N ASP A 43 -21.54 -12.21 5.70
CA ASP A 43 -20.55 -11.35 6.40
C ASP A 43 -19.68 -10.59 5.40
N VAL A 44 -19.38 -11.20 4.24
CA VAL A 44 -18.71 -10.51 3.12
C VAL A 44 -19.61 -9.39 2.62
N ASP A 45 -20.87 -9.71 2.39
CA ASP A 45 -21.89 -8.79 1.89
C ASP A 45 -22.07 -7.57 2.79
N ARG A 46 -22.38 -7.79 4.07
CA ARG A 46 -22.54 -6.73 5.07
C ARG A 46 -21.29 -5.83 5.19
N LEU A 47 -20.10 -6.43 5.09
CA LEU A 47 -18.86 -5.65 5.12
C LEU A 47 -18.70 -4.83 3.84
N ALA A 48 -18.98 -5.39 2.66
CA ALA A 48 -18.95 -4.67 1.39
C ALA A 48 -19.92 -3.48 1.40
N ASP A 49 -21.17 -3.69 1.84
CA ASP A 49 -22.18 -2.66 2.05
C ASP A 49 -21.68 -1.53 2.96
N THR A 50 -21.08 -1.90 4.09
CA THR A 50 -20.56 -0.94 5.07
C THR A 50 -19.42 -0.12 4.45
N LEU A 51 -18.51 -0.76 3.72
CA LEU A 51 -17.40 -0.09 3.06
C LEU A 51 -17.90 0.84 1.94
N TRP A 52 -18.87 0.37 1.15
CA TRP A 52 -19.47 1.17 0.08
C TRP A 52 -20.25 2.38 0.63
N SER A 53 -21.02 2.21 1.69
CA SER A 53 -21.72 3.33 2.33
C SER A 53 -20.76 4.40 2.87
N ASN A 54 -19.56 4.01 3.29
CA ASN A 54 -18.58 4.94 3.87
C ASN A 54 -17.71 5.64 2.83
N TYR A 55 -17.36 4.95 1.73
CA TYR A 55 -16.32 5.38 0.80
C TYR A 55 -16.74 5.32 -0.68
N GLY A 56 -17.90 4.75 -0.98
CA GLY A 56 -18.40 4.60 -2.34
C GLY A 56 -18.86 5.91 -2.96
N HIS A 57 -18.73 6.00 -4.29
CA HIS A 57 -19.21 7.12 -5.08
C HIS A 57 -19.99 6.65 -6.31
N PRO A 58 -20.82 7.50 -6.95
CA PRO A 58 -21.62 7.11 -8.13
C PRO A 58 -20.82 6.62 -9.36
N LYS A 59 -19.48 6.70 -9.33
CA LYS A 59 -18.58 6.29 -10.41
C LYS A 59 -17.56 5.23 -9.97
N GLY A 60 -17.79 4.54 -8.85
CA GLY A 60 -16.82 3.63 -8.24
C GLY A 60 -15.96 4.32 -7.19
N ILE A 61 -14.76 3.81 -6.98
CA ILE A 61 -13.81 4.29 -5.96
C ILE A 61 -12.44 4.58 -6.58
N GLY A 62 -11.70 5.52 -5.98
CA GLY A 62 -10.29 5.76 -6.30
C GLY A 62 -9.34 4.92 -5.43
N MET A 63 -8.03 5.10 -5.63
CA MET A 63 -7.03 4.39 -4.83
C MET A 63 -7.03 4.80 -3.35
N GLN A 64 -7.29 6.08 -3.05
CA GLN A 64 -7.36 6.53 -1.64
C GLN A 64 -8.52 5.87 -0.89
N ASP A 65 -9.67 5.71 -1.55
CA ASP A 65 -10.84 5.04 -0.97
C ASP A 65 -10.56 3.56 -0.75
N LEU A 66 -9.91 2.88 -1.70
CA LEU A 66 -9.49 1.48 -1.55
C LEU A 66 -8.57 1.29 -0.32
N PHE A 67 -7.62 2.20 -0.11
CA PHE A 67 -6.74 2.17 1.05
C PHE A 67 -7.51 2.40 2.36
N ALA A 68 -8.45 3.34 2.38
CA ALA A 68 -9.32 3.57 3.53
C ALA A 68 -10.18 2.34 3.85
N MET A 69 -10.70 1.66 2.82
CA MET A 69 -11.45 0.41 2.96
C MET A 69 -10.60 -0.72 3.53
N LEU A 70 -9.38 -0.93 3.00
CA LEU A 70 -8.44 -1.93 3.50
C LEU A 70 -8.11 -1.69 4.98
N HIS A 71 -7.87 -0.43 5.34
CA HIS A 71 -7.64 -0.03 6.73
C HIS A 71 -8.85 -0.29 7.63
N GLN A 72 -10.07 0.08 7.21
CA GLN A 72 -11.29 -0.20 7.96
C GLN A 72 -11.51 -1.71 8.13
N ALA A 73 -11.20 -2.51 7.10
CA ALA A 73 -11.25 -3.97 7.15
C ALA A 73 -10.11 -4.59 7.97
N GLN A 74 -9.16 -3.79 8.48
CA GLN A 74 -7.96 -4.24 9.20
C GLN A 74 -7.14 -5.24 8.36
N LEU A 75 -6.96 -4.94 7.08
CA LEU A 75 -6.10 -5.69 6.17
C LEU A 75 -4.79 -4.93 5.99
N HIS A 76 -3.67 -5.64 6.14
CA HIS A 76 -2.36 -5.11 5.76
C HIS A 76 -2.16 -5.27 4.25
N TYR A 77 -1.49 -4.32 3.62
CA TYR A 77 -1.31 -4.31 2.17
C TYR A 77 -0.02 -3.61 1.76
N GLN A 78 0.43 -3.92 0.54
CA GLN A 78 1.51 -3.21 -0.15
C GLN A 78 1.03 -2.76 -1.52
N THR A 79 1.15 -1.47 -1.82
CA THR A 79 0.95 -0.98 -3.17
C THR A 79 2.12 -1.42 -4.05
N ILE A 80 1.81 -2.14 -5.12
CA ILE A 80 2.81 -2.57 -6.12
C ILE A 80 2.94 -1.50 -7.20
N GLY A 81 1.81 -0.94 -7.66
CA GLY A 81 1.80 0.10 -8.69
C GLY A 81 0.40 0.68 -8.89
N SER A 82 0.34 1.88 -9.43
CA SER A 82 -0.92 2.54 -9.82
C SER A 82 -0.68 3.63 -10.86
N THR A 83 -1.45 3.61 -11.95
CA THR A 83 -1.46 4.70 -12.94
C THR A 83 -2.10 5.96 -12.38
N GLU A 84 -3.15 5.84 -11.56
CA GLU A 84 -3.84 6.96 -10.90
C GLU A 84 -2.90 7.76 -10.00
N LEU A 85 -2.03 7.05 -9.26
CA LEU A 85 -1.05 7.66 -8.36
C LEU A 85 0.29 7.97 -9.05
N ASN A 86 0.44 7.62 -10.33
CA ASN A 86 1.71 7.64 -11.06
C ASN A 86 2.87 6.98 -10.27
N PHE A 87 2.57 5.83 -9.67
CA PHE A 87 3.48 5.10 -8.77
C PHE A 87 3.86 3.76 -9.39
N GLN A 88 5.16 3.53 -9.61
CA GLN A 88 5.73 2.26 -10.09
C GLN A 88 4.95 1.65 -11.27
N VAL A 89 4.59 2.48 -12.26
CA VAL A 89 3.73 2.08 -13.39
C VAL A 89 4.38 0.98 -14.25
N ASP A 90 5.71 0.92 -14.29
CA ASP A 90 6.49 -0.16 -14.92
C ASP A 90 6.27 -1.54 -14.29
N GLN A 91 5.85 -1.57 -13.02
CA GLN A 91 5.52 -2.79 -12.29
C GLN A 91 4.12 -3.34 -12.63
N LEU A 92 3.31 -2.60 -13.40
CA LEU A 92 1.95 -3.00 -13.76
C LEU A 92 1.91 -4.02 -14.91
N ASN A 93 2.46 -5.20 -14.69
CA ASN A 93 2.50 -6.28 -15.68
C ASN A 93 2.27 -7.68 -15.08
N GLY A 94 1.92 -8.65 -15.93
CA GLY A 94 1.61 -10.01 -15.51
C GLY A 94 2.78 -10.76 -14.86
N GLY A 95 4.04 -10.42 -15.20
CA GLY A 95 5.21 -11.03 -14.57
C GLY A 95 5.31 -10.70 -13.08
N VAL A 96 5.14 -9.43 -12.74
CA VAL A 96 5.10 -8.94 -11.35
C VAL A 96 3.90 -9.51 -10.60
N ALA A 97 2.72 -9.57 -11.23
CA ALA A 97 1.55 -10.19 -10.64
C ALA A 97 1.81 -11.65 -10.24
N LEU A 98 2.40 -12.45 -11.15
CA LEU A 98 2.76 -13.84 -10.85
C LEU A 98 3.83 -13.96 -9.77
N GLU A 99 4.78 -13.02 -9.67
CA GLU A 99 5.78 -13.02 -8.60
C GLU A 99 5.13 -12.88 -7.23
N TRP A 100 4.24 -11.91 -7.04
CA TRP A 100 3.54 -11.70 -5.77
C TRP A 100 2.62 -12.87 -5.41
N LEU A 101 1.90 -13.41 -6.39
CA LEU A 101 1.07 -14.60 -6.18
C LEU A 101 1.93 -15.80 -5.76
N ARG A 102 3.12 -16.00 -6.34
CA ARG A 102 4.06 -17.07 -5.91
C ARG A 102 4.59 -16.84 -4.49
N LYS A 103 4.71 -15.59 -4.04
CA LYS A 103 5.06 -15.25 -2.65
C LYS A 103 3.91 -15.48 -1.66
N GLY A 104 2.72 -15.85 -2.15
CA GLY A 104 1.57 -16.19 -1.31
C GLY A 104 0.58 -15.04 -1.09
N TYR A 105 0.77 -13.89 -1.74
CA TYR A 105 -0.08 -12.71 -1.54
C TYR A 105 -1.13 -12.60 -2.65
N PRO A 106 -2.44 -12.63 -2.34
CA PRO A 106 -3.46 -12.26 -3.31
C PRO A 106 -3.35 -10.78 -3.66
N LEU A 107 -3.81 -10.45 -4.87
CA LEU A 107 -3.72 -9.08 -5.40
C LEU A 107 -5.11 -8.50 -5.62
N ILE A 108 -5.39 -7.32 -5.06
CA ILE A 108 -6.52 -6.50 -5.51
C ILE A 108 -6.01 -5.64 -6.67
N CYS A 109 -6.65 -5.77 -7.83
CA CYS A 109 -6.24 -5.12 -9.06
C CYS A 109 -7.40 -4.36 -9.69
N SER A 110 -7.16 -3.11 -10.10
CA SER A 110 -8.04 -2.43 -11.07
C SER A 110 -7.60 -2.79 -12.49
N VAL A 111 -8.55 -3.17 -13.34
CA VAL A 111 -8.33 -3.54 -14.74
C VAL A 111 -9.38 -2.88 -15.64
N PRO A 112 -9.07 -2.46 -16.87
CA PRO A 112 -10.11 -2.05 -17.81
C PRO A 112 -11.01 -3.25 -18.10
N GLU A 113 -12.33 -3.07 -18.05
CA GLU A 113 -13.28 -4.16 -18.28
C GLU A 113 -13.08 -4.80 -19.65
N THR A 114 -12.63 -4.02 -20.65
CA THR A 114 -12.34 -4.48 -22.02
C THR A 114 -11.13 -5.41 -22.12
N CYS A 115 -10.27 -5.43 -21.10
CA CYS A 115 -9.03 -6.19 -21.04
C CYS A 115 -9.17 -7.42 -20.14
N VAL A 116 -10.29 -8.13 -20.25
CA VAL A 116 -10.53 -9.37 -19.52
C VAL A 116 -11.08 -10.43 -20.47
N PHE A 117 -10.53 -11.64 -20.38
CA PHE A 117 -11.00 -12.80 -21.11
C PHE A 117 -11.13 -13.99 -20.17
N ASP A 118 -12.36 -14.47 -19.97
CA ASP A 118 -12.66 -15.64 -19.16
C ASP A 118 -12.46 -16.92 -19.99
N LEU A 119 -11.62 -17.83 -19.50
CA LEU A 119 -11.27 -19.04 -20.25
C LEU A 119 -12.41 -20.06 -20.29
N GLU A 120 -13.23 -20.12 -19.23
CA GLU A 120 -14.36 -21.02 -19.15
C GLU A 120 -15.54 -20.54 -20.02
N LEU A 121 -15.84 -19.24 -20.02
CA LEU A 121 -16.88 -18.65 -20.88
C LEU A 121 -16.42 -18.44 -22.32
N ARG A 122 -15.10 -18.40 -22.56
CA ARG A 122 -14.48 -18.06 -23.86
C ARG A 122 -14.90 -16.68 -24.40
N ILE A 123 -15.16 -15.75 -23.50
CA ILE A 123 -15.59 -14.38 -23.78
C ILE A 123 -15.18 -13.47 -22.62
N ASN A 124 -15.19 -12.17 -22.84
CA ASN A 124 -15.17 -11.20 -21.77
C ASN A 124 -16.37 -11.41 -20.82
N PRO A 125 -16.18 -11.58 -19.50
CA PRO A 125 -17.24 -11.95 -18.58
C PRO A 125 -18.32 -10.86 -18.41
N TYR A 126 -18.03 -9.61 -18.76
CA TYR A 126 -18.94 -8.46 -18.64
C TYR A 126 -19.74 -8.20 -19.92
N LYS A 127 -19.28 -8.72 -21.07
CA LYS A 127 -19.93 -8.49 -22.36
C LYS A 127 -21.35 -9.08 -22.38
N GLY A 128 -22.30 -8.24 -22.81
CA GLY A 128 -23.73 -8.61 -22.89
C GLY A 128 -24.51 -8.39 -21.59
N ARG A 129 -23.88 -7.85 -20.55
CA ARG A 129 -24.52 -7.54 -19.27
C ARG A 129 -24.68 -6.04 -19.05
N TRP A 130 -23.62 -5.30 -19.34
CA TRP A 130 -23.64 -3.84 -19.41
C TRP A 130 -22.71 -3.34 -20.52
N ALA A 131 -22.73 -2.02 -20.74
CA ALA A 131 -21.81 -1.37 -21.65
C ALA A 131 -20.40 -1.40 -21.05
N VAL A 132 -19.59 -2.34 -21.55
CA VAL A 132 -18.17 -2.49 -21.17
C VAL A 132 -17.43 -1.21 -21.56
N GLY A 133 -16.78 -0.57 -20.58
CA GLY A 133 -16.06 0.68 -20.84
C GLY A 133 -15.43 1.34 -19.62
N GLY A 134 -15.68 0.81 -18.42
CA GLY A 134 -15.06 1.28 -17.20
C GLY A 134 -13.81 0.49 -16.81
N ASN A 135 -13.34 0.76 -15.61
CA ASN A 135 -12.44 -0.13 -14.88
C ASN A 135 -13.26 -0.99 -13.92
N HIS A 136 -12.76 -2.18 -13.63
CA HIS A 136 -13.32 -3.10 -12.64
C HIS A 136 -12.23 -3.52 -11.66
N ILE A 137 -12.60 -3.68 -10.39
CA ILE A 137 -11.68 -4.12 -9.34
C ILE A 137 -11.92 -5.60 -9.08
N ILE A 138 -10.87 -6.41 -9.22
CA ILE A 138 -10.89 -7.87 -9.04
C ILE A 138 -9.83 -8.32 -8.03
N THR A 139 -10.03 -9.49 -7.44
CA THR A 139 -8.97 -10.16 -6.66
C THR A 139 -8.33 -11.28 -7.45
N LEU A 140 -7.03 -11.20 -7.73
CA LEU A 140 -6.25 -12.34 -8.18
C LEU A 140 -5.98 -13.25 -6.97
N ALA A 141 -6.66 -14.38 -6.94
CA ALA A 141 -6.67 -15.35 -5.84
C ALA A 141 -5.58 -16.42 -5.97
N GLY A 142 -4.92 -16.53 -7.12
CA GLY A 142 -3.86 -17.52 -7.34
C GLY A 142 -3.46 -17.70 -8.79
N ILE A 143 -2.72 -18.78 -9.05
CA ILE A 143 -2.18 -19.12 -10.37
C ILE A 143 -2.78 -20.47 -10.76
N ALA A 144 -3.40 -20.56 -11.93
CA ALA A 144 -3.89 -21.82 -12.48
C ALA A 144 -2.73 -22.67 -13.03
N ASP A 145 -2.99 -23.96 -13.26
CA ASP A 145 -1.93 -24.91 -13.66
C ASP A 145 -1.36 -24.63 -15.07
N ASP A 146 -2.06 -23.84 -15.88
CA ASP A 146 -1.64 -23.37 -17.20
C ASP A 146 -0.93 -22.00 -17.17
N GLY A 147 -0.64 -21.47 -15.98
CA GLY A 147 0.04 -20.19 -15.80
C GLY A 147 -0.87 -18.96 -15.89
N ASN A 148 -2.18 -19.14 -16.12
CA ASN A 148 -3.16 -18.05 -16.04
C ASN A 148 -3.53 -17.72 -14.60
N VAL A 149 -4.30 -16.66 -14.39
CA VAL A 149 -4.68 -16.22 -13.04
C VAL A 149 -6.04 -16.78 -12.63
N LEU A 150 -6.14 -17.19 -11.37
CA LEU A 150 -7.39 -17.49 -10.70
C LEU A 150 -7.94 -16.19 -10.11
N VAL A 151 -9.19 -15.87 -10.36
CA VAL A 151 -9.79 -14.57 -10.03
C VAL A 151 -11.05 -14.76 -9.20
N ALA A 152 -11.06 -14.14 -8.03
CA ALA A 152 -12.23 -13.93 -7.20
C ALA A 152 -12.91 -12.62 -7.63
N ASP A 153 -13.90 -12.74 -8.51
CA ASP A 153 -14.65 -11.62 -9.10
C ASP A 153 -16.16 -11.85 -8.93
N PRO A 154 -16.81 -11.18 -7.97
CA PRO A 154 -18.26 -11.28 -7.73
C PRO A 154 -19.14 -10.81 -8.89
N ALA A 155 -18.58 -10.07 -9.85
CA ALA A 155 -19.30 -9.56 -11.02
C ALA A 155 -19.23 -10.52 -12.22
N SER A 156 -18.36 -11.53 -12.16
CA SER A 156 -17.94 -12.33 -13.32
C SER A 156 -18.99 -13.28 -13.90
N VAL A 157 -20.11 -13.52 -13.21
CA VAL A 157 -21.13 -14.51 -13.65
C VAL A 157 -22.54 -13.95 -13.62
N GLY A 158 -23.31 -14.23 -14.68
CA GLY A 158 -24.54 -13.50 -14.96
C GLY A 158 -25.58 -13.67 -13.87
N MET A 159 -26.47 -12.68 -13.72
CA MET A 159 -27.63 -12.78 -12.81
C MET A 159 -28.50 -14.00 -13.11
N SER A 160 -28.41 -14.58 -14.32
CA SER A 160 -29.12 -15.77 -14.74
C SER A 160 -28.55 -17.10 -14.24
N ILE A 161 -27.33 -17.11 -13.67
CA ILE A 161 -26.73 -18.31 -13.06
C ILE A 161 -26.78 -18.13 -11.53
N PRO A 162 -27.49 -19.01 -10.80
CA PRO A 162 -27.52 -18.96 -9.35
C PRO A 162 -26.11 -18.95 -8.78
N VAL A 163 -25.88 -18.17 -7.72
CA VAL A 163 -24.54 -17.97 -7.15
C VAL A 163 -23.84 -19.28 -6.82
N ARG A 164 -24.57 -20.25 -6.26
CA ARG A 164 -24.06 -21.59 -5.93
C ARG A 164 -23.54 -22.40 -7.14
N ASP A 165 -23.99 -22.08 -8.34
CA ASP A 165 -23.67 -22.78 -9.58
C ASP A 165 -22.56 -22.04 -10.37
N ARG A 166 -22.02 -20.95 -9.79
CA ARG A 166 -20.93 -20.17 -10.37
C ARG A 166 -19.59 -20.83 -10.02
N PRO A 167 -18.77 -21.25 -11.01
CA PRO A 167 -17.41 -21.69 -10.72
C PRO A 167 -16.62 -20.52 -10.12
N PHE A 168 -16.01 -20.75 -8.96
CA PHE A 168 -15.28 -19.73 -8.20
C PHE A 168 -14.07 -20.36 -7.50
N PRO A 169 -12.87 -19.78 -7.58
CA PRO A 169 -12.50 -18.64 -8.45
C PRO A 169 -12.58 -18.98 -9.94
N ARG A 170 -12.65 -17.96 -10.79
CA ARG A 170 -12.65 -18.10 -12.26
C ARG A 170 -11.25 -18.02 -12.84
N ARG A 171 -11.06 -18.39 -14.10
CA ARG A 171 -9.73 -18.33 -14.72
C ARG A 171 -9.70 -17.31 -15.85
N TYR A 172 -8.93 -16.25 -15.66
CA TYR A 172 -8.76 -15.20 -16.65
C TYR A 172 -7.44 -15.37 -17.40
N ARG A 173 -7.46 -15.15 -18.71
CA ARG A 173 -6.23 -15.21 -19.52
C ARG A 173 -5.32 -14.05 -19.14
N LEU A 174 -4.17 -14.35 -18.52
CA LEU A 174 -3.29 -13.31 -17.99
C LEU A 174 -2.75 -12.38 -19.09
N SER A 175 -2.50 -12.88 -20.30
CA SER A 175 -2.02 -12.07 -21.42
C SER A 175 -3.02 -11.02 -21.92
N ASP A 176 -4.30 -11.18 -21.59
CA ASP A 176 -5.34 -10.21 -21.96
C ASP A 176 -5.55 -9.16 -20.87
N VAL A 177 -5.06 -9.40 -19.64
CA VAL A 177 -5.22 -8.51 -18.49
C VAL A 177 -4.26 -7.33 -18.55
N VAL A 178 -4.82 -6.13 -18.55
CA VAL A 178 -4.09 -4.87 -18.40
C VAL A 178 -4.33 -4.32 -17.00
N PHE A 179 -3.26 -4.10 -16.24
CA PHE A 179 -3.34 -3.61 -14.87
C PHE A 179 -3.30 -2.08 -14.83
N VAL A 180 -4.28 -1.46 -14.17
CA VAL A 180 -4.33 -0.02 -13.85
C VAL A 180 -3.74 0.21 -12.46
N SER A 181 -4.00 -0.70 -11.53
CA SER A 181 -3.36 -0.73 -10.21
C SER A 181 -3.19 -2.17 -9.72
N MET A 182 -2.24 -2.38 -8.81
CA MET A 182 -2.04 -3.64 -8.12
C MET A 182 -1.68 -3.39 -6.66
N VAL A 183 -2.40 -4.06 -5.76
CA VAL A 183 -2.18 -4.02 -4.31
C VAL A 183 -2.09 -5.45 -3.81
N ALA A 184 -0.95 -5.83 -3.22
CA ALA A 184 -0.81 -7.12 -2.55
C ALA A 184 -1.42 -7.04 -1.15
N VAL A 185 -2.22 -8.03 -0.79
CA VAL A 185 -2.93 -8.08 0.50
C VAL A 185 -2.35 -9.17 1.37
N THR A 186 -2.06 -8.85 2.63
CA THR A 186 -1.74 -9.85 3.66
C THR A 186 -3.05 -10.34 4.26
N LEU A 187 -3.37 -11.61 4.05
CA LEU A 187 -4.61 -12.19 4.57
C LEU A 187 -4.55 -12.32 6.10
N PRO A 188 -5.69 -12.28 6.81
CA PRO A 188 -5.70 -12.22 8.28
C PRO A 188 -5.01 -13.39 9.00
N TRP A 189 -4.91 -14.55 8.34
CA TRP A 189 -4.25 -15.75 8.87
C TRP A 189 -2.78 -15.86 8.43
N MET A 190 -2.32 -15.02 7.50
CA MET A 190 -0.91 -14.99 7.12
C MET A 190 -0.11 -14.38 8.27
N PRO A 191 1.14 -14.85 8.51
CA PRO A 191 2.04 -14.18 9.43
C PRO A 191 2.14 -12.71 9.06
N ASN A 192 2.02 -11.82 10.05
CA ASN A 192 2.17 -10.38 9.84
C ASN A 192 3.63 -9.98 9.65
N GLU A 193 4.39 -10.75 8.86
CA GLU A 193 5.77 -10.43 8.48
C GLU A 193 5.83 -9.32 7.42
N GLY A 194 4.71 -8.62 7.19
CA GLY A 194 4.58 -7.49 6.30
C GLY A 194 4.82 -7.88 4.86
N CYS A 195 3.76 -7.87 4.06
CA CYS A 195 3.88 -7.70 2.62
C CYS A 195 4.75 -6.44 2.37
N GLY A 196 6.07 -6.60 2.16
CA GLY A 196 7.01 -5.49 1.95
C GLY A 196 8.00 -5.18 3.08
N LEU A 197 7.95 -5.78 4.27
CA LEU A 197 8.91 -5.49 5.36
C LEU A 197 9.66 -6.75 5.84
N ALA A 198 10.17 -7.55 4.90
CA ALA A 198 10.88 -8.79 5.22
C ALA A 198 11.97 -8.59 6.30
N GLY A 199 11.88 -9.36 7.39
CA GLY A 199 12.80 -9.32 8.53
C GLY A 199 12.47 -8.25 9.58
N TRP A 200 11.42 -7.46 9.40
CA TRP A 200 10.88 -6.59 10.42
C TRP A 200 9.84 -7.34 11.27
N HIS A 201 9.72 -6.96 12.54
CA HIS A 201 8.75 -7.51 13.48
C HIS A 201 7.86 -6.40 14.01
N ASP A 202 6.54 -6.55 13.87
CA ASP A 202 5.56 -5.59 14.33
C ASP A 202 4.67 -6.21 15.43
N ASP A 203 4.72 -5.64 16.65
CA ASP A 203 3.91 -6.08 17.78
C ASP A 203 2.60 -5.30 17.96
N GLY A 204 2.26 -4.44 17.00
CA GLY A 204 1.09 -3.56 17.04
C GLY A 204 1.38 -2.18 17.66
N THR A 205 2.47 -2.05 18.42
CA THR A 205 2.91 -0.79 19.05
C THR A 205 4.28 -0.33 18.56
N THR A 206 5.15 -1.29 18.29
CA THR A 206 6.55 -1.13 17.95
C THR A 206 6.87 -1.93 16.71
N LEU A 207 7.47 -1.26 15.74
CA LEU A 207 8.00 -1.88 14.53
C LEU A 207 9.52 -2.00 14.68
N THR A 208 10.01 -3.23 14.85
CA THR A 208 11.42 -3.56 15.08
C THR A 208 12.05 -3.97 13.76
N ALA A 209 13.07 -3.24 13.32
CA ALA A 209 13.82 -3.53 12.10
C ALA A 209 14.84 -4.68 12.31
N PRO A 210 15.37 -5.30 11.24
CA PRO A 210 16.37 -6.36 11.33
C PRO A 210 17.61 -6.01 12.17
N ASN A 211 17.96 -4.73 12.25
CA ASN A 211 19.08 -4.21 13.04
C ASN A 211 18.72 -3.88 14.51
N GLN A 212 17.57 -4.36 15.00
CA GLN A 212 17.07 -4.18 16.38
C GLN A 212 16.74 -2.72 16.76
N LYS A 213 16.73 -1.81 15.80
CA LYS A 213 16.22 -0.45 16.00
C LYS A 213 14.71 -0.44 15.87
N VAL A 214 14.07 0.45 16.62
CA VAL A 214 12.61 0.49 16.74
C VAL A 214 12.04 1.75 16.10
N VAL A 215 10.89 1.59 15.48
CA VAL A 215 10.05 2.67 14.94
C VAL A 215 8.73 2.59 15.69
N VAL A 216 8.29 3.72 16.25
CA VAL A 216 7.10 3.77 17.13
C VAL A 216 6.13 4.85 16.67
N LYS A 217 4.92 4.84 17.24
CA LYS A 217 3.90 5.90 17.09
C LYS A 217 3.68 6.31 15.62
N GLY A 218 3.79 7.60 15.32
CA GLY A 218 3.55 8.17 14.00
C GLY A 218 4.47 7.59 12.94
N PHE A 219 5.75 7.43 13.21
CA PHE A 219 6.70 6.89 12.22
C PHE A 219 6.40 5.43 11.89
N ARG A 220 5.96 4.63 12.86
CA ARG A 220 5.52 3.24 12.59
C ARG A 220 4.36 3.24 11.60
N GLN A 221 3.34 4.06 11.87
CA GLN A 221 2.18 4.18 10.98
C GLN A 221 2.58 4.69 9.60
N TYR A 222 3.58 5.57 9.52
CA TYR A 222 4.12 6.04 8.24
C TYR A 222 4.75 4.89 7.45
N VAL A 223 5.68 4.15 8.06
CA VAL A 223 6.37 3.02 7.41
C VAL A 223 5.39 1.94 6.95
N LEU A 224 4.37 1.62 7.74
CA LEU A 224 3.39 0.56 7.42
C LEU A 224 2.38 0.95 6.33
N HIS A 225 2.11 2.24 6.13
CA HIS A 225 1.07 2.71 5.21
C HIS A 225 1.60 3.38 3.95
N HIS A 226 2.93 3.53 3.84
CA HIS A 226 3.59 4.03 2.64
C HIS A 226 4.32 2.88 1.96
N ALA A 227 4.63 3.04 0.68
CA ALA A 227 5.46 2.10 -0.04
C ALA A 227 6.91 2.16 0.50
N TRP A 228 7.13 1.47 1.61
CA TRP A 228 8.41 1.48 2.31
C TRP A 228 9.26 0.31 1.84
N ASP A 229 10.49 0.59 1.45
CA ASP A 229 11.42 -0.47 1.09
C ASP A 229 11.97 -1.15 2.36
N PRO A 230 11.96 -2.49 2.45
CA PRO A 230 12.44 -3.21 3.62
C PRO A 230 13.91 -2.92 3.96
N ALA A 231 14.73 -2.50 3.00
CA ALA A 231 16.12 -2.13 3.19
C ALA A 231 16.32 -0.69 3.68
N ASN A 232 15.27 0.14 3.68
CA ASN A 232 15.26 1.48 4.26
C ASN A 232 15.08 1.40 5.79
N ILE A 233 16.04 0.75 6.45
CA ILE A 233 16.00 0.49 7.90
C ILE A 233 16.41 1.74 8.71
N PRO A 234 15.86 1.93 9.92
CA PRO A 234 16.25 3.01 10.83
C PRO A 234 17.72 2.87 11.22
N LEU A 235 18.47 3.98 11.21
CA LEU A 235 19.85 4.04 11.66
C LEU A 235 19.96 4.40 13.14
N GLU A 236 18.94 5.09 13.66
CA GLU A 236 18.79 5.47 15.06
C GLU A 236 17.33 5.30 15.52
N ASN A 237 17.09 5.40 16.83
CA ASN A 237 15.72 5.48 17.37
C ASN A 237 15.21 6.93 17.26
N GLU A 238 13.89 7.13 17.38
CA GLU A 238 13.32 8.49 17.39
C GLU A 238 13.98 9.36 18.48
N ARG A 239 14.28 10.62 18.13
CA ARG A 239 14.83 11.61 19.06
C ARG A 239 14.10 12.94 18.94
N HIS A 240 14.07 13.69 20.03
CA HIS A 240 13.57 15.05 20.03
C HIS A 240 14.66 16.03 19.56
N LEU A 241 14.27 17.03 18.78
CA LEU A 241 15.11 18.16 18.40
C LEU A 241 14.35 19.46 18.63
N ASP A 242 15.02 20.47 19.18
CA ASP A 242 14.47 21.83 19.32
C ASP A 242 14.26 22.50 17.94
N GLN A 243 15.03 22.05 16.95
CA GLN A 243 14.92 22.45 15.55
C GLN A 243 15.17 21.22 14.67
N LEU A 244 14.20 20.87 13.83
CA LEU A 244 14.25 19.70 12.94
C LEU A 244 15.22 19.91 11.77
N GLU A 245 15.07 21.03 11.04
CA GLU A 245 15.84 21.34 9.84
C GLU A 245 16.59 22.68 10.02
N VAL A 246 17.91 22.69 9.80
CA VAL A 246 18.73 23.92 9.78
C VAL A 246 18.33 24.78 8.58
N SER A 247 18.03 24.15 7.45
CA SER A 247 17.62 24.82 6.23
C SER A 247 16.20 25.40 6.27
N ASN A 248 15.39 25.04 7.27
CA ASN A 248 14.02 25.51 7.43
C ASN A 248 13.66 25.75 8.92
N PRO A 249 14.16 26.86 9.52
CA PRO A 249 13.86 27.18 10.92
C PRO A 249 12.36 27.36 11.22
N ALA A 250 11.54 27.66 10.20
CA ALA A 250 10.09 27.86 10.36
C ALA A 250 9.32 26.56 10.65
N LEU A 251 9.96 25.40 10.50
CA LEU A 251 9.41 24.09 10.88
C LEU A 251 9.37 23.89 12.40
N GLY A 252 10.28 24.54 13.13
CA GLY A 252 10.43 24.42 14.57
C GLY A 252 11.01 23.07 15.02
N GLY A 253 10.76 22.72 16.28
CA GLY A 253 11.19 21.46 16.88
C GLY A 253 10.18 20.33 16.70
N GLY A 254 10.59 19.13 17.07
CA GLY A 254 9.77 17.94 16.88
C GLY A 254 10.49 16.63 17.17
N LEU A 255 10.03 15.55 16.54
CA LEU A 255 10.70 14.25 16.56
C LEU A 255 11.36 14.00 15.21
N GLN A 256 12.50 13.33 15.21
CA GLN A 256 13.21 12.94 14.00
C GLN A 256 13.70 11.49 14.17
N GLN A 257 13.66 10.73 13.08
CA GLN A 257 14.30 9.42 13.00
C GLN A 257 14.96 9.25 11.63
N ALA A 258 16.28 9.06 11.63
CA ALA A 258 17.01 8.80 10.40
C ALA A 258 16.89 7.32 9.99
N PHE A 259 16.63 7.11 8.70
CA PHE A 259 16.65 5.81 8.02
C PHE A 259 17.77 5.80 6.97
N ARG A 260 18.00 4.65 6.34
CA ARG A 260 19.08 4.49 5.37
C ARG A 260 18.98 5.46 4.18
N TRP A 261 17.76 5.74 3.71
CA TRP A 261 17.52 6.53 2.50
C TRP A 261 16.73 7.81 2.74
N THR A 262 16.04 7.93 3.88
CA THR A 262 15.22 9.08 4.22
C THR A 262 15.34 9.42 5.69
N VAL A 263 14.79 10.56 6.10
CA VAL A 263 14.62 10.94 7.49
C VAL A 263 13.15 11.29 7.66
N LEU A 264 12.50 10.64 8.64
CA LEU A 264 11.13 10.99 9.01
C LEU A 264 11.17 12.02 10.13
N GLU A 265 10.29 13.00 10.00
CA GLU A 265 10.12 14.07 10.96
C GLU A 265 8.67 14.18 11.36
N TRP A 266 8.42 14.51 12.63
CA TRP A 266 7.11 14.87 13.12
C TRP A 266 7.21 16.26 13.75
N THR A 267 6.37 17.18 13.29
CA THR A 267 6.31 18.55 13.80
C THR A 267 5.01 18.77 14.55
N GLN A 268 5.09 19.44 15.69
CA GLN A 268 3.92 19.83 16.48
C GLN A 268 3.07 20.89 15.75
N LYS A 269 3.69 21.70 14.88
CA LYS A 269 3.03 22.77 14.14
C LYS A 269 1.97 22.25 13.19
N ASP A 270 2.31 21.20 12.44
CA ASP A 270 1.42 20.60 11.44
C ASP A 270 0.76 19.30 11.95
N ASN A 271 1.17 18.80 13.11
CA ASN A 271 0.71 17.54 13.72
C ASN A 271 0.70 16.36 12.73
N ARG A 272 1.78 16.23 11.93
CA ARG A 272 1.92 15.17 10.91
C ARG A 272 3.35 14.70 10.79
N ASN A 273 3.52 13.47 10.29
CA ASN A 273 4.81 12.99 9.83
C ASN A 273 5.10 13.54 8.43
N LEU A 274 6.36 13.84 8.14
CA LEU A 274 6.86 14.25 6.85
C LEU A 274 8.24 13.62 6.59
N GLU A 275 8.56 13.45 5.32
CA GLU A 275 9.92 13.14 4.90
C GLU A 275 10.73 14.44 4.83
N MET A 276 11.87 14.47 5.50
CA MET A 276 12.80 15.60 5.49
C MET A 276 13.28 15.88 4.06
N TRP A 277 13.39 17.15 3.67
CA TRP A 277 13.98 17.52 2.39
C TRP A 277 15.51 17.36 2.43
N THR A 278 15.98 16.12 2.40
CA THR A 278 17.38 15.77 2.67
C THR A 278 18.38 16.52 1.78
N GLY A 279 18.04 16.78 0.52
CA GLY A 279 18.88 17.58 -0.38
C GLY A 279 19.01 19.05 0.05
N GLN A 280 17.90 19.67 0.48
CA GLN A 280 17.88 21.04 0.98
C GLN A 280 18.61 21.14 2.32
N GLU A 281 18.38 20.18 3.22
CA GLU A 281 19.04 20.15 4.51
C GLU A 281 20.55 19.96 4.39
N LEU A 282 21.01 19.08 3.50
CA LEU A 282 22.44 18.90 3.23
C LEU A 282 23.09 20.21 2.72
N LEU A 283 22.39 20.97 1.88
CA LEU A 283 22.88 22.27 1.41
C LEU A 283 22.92 23.30 2.56
N GLY A 284 21.89 23.36 3.40
CA GLY A 284 21.85 24.21 4.59
C GLY A 284 22.98 23.92 5.56
N LEU A 285 23.23 22.64 5.86
CA LEU A 285 24.32 22.20 6.73
C LEU A 285 25.70 22.56 6.15
N ARG A 286 25.90 22.42 4.83
CA ARG A 286 27.15 22.84 4.16
C ARG A 286 27.39 24.34 4.29
N GLN A 287 26.36 25.16 4.12
CA GLN A 287 26.44 26.61 4.29
C GLN A 287 26.75 26.98 5.75
N HIS A 288 26.07 26.33 6.71
CA HIS A 288 26.30 26.54 8.13
C HIS A 288 27.74 26.19 8.54
N LEU A 289 28.24 25.04 8.10
CA LEU A 289 29.61 24.60 8.35
C LEU A 289 30.64 25.58 7.78
N SER A 290 30.42 26.07 6.55
CA SER A 290 31.28 27.07 5.93
C SER A 290 31.33 28.37 6.76
N GLY A 291 30.18 28.83 7.26
CA GLY A 291 30.10 29.98 8.15
C GLY A 291 30.89 29.78 9.45
N LEU A 292 30.74 28.62 10.10
CA LEU A 292 31.49 28.29 11.33
C LEU A 292 33.00 28.21 11.10
N GLN A 293 33.44 27.70 9.94
CA GLN A 293 34.85 27.66 9.57
C GLN A 293 35.42 29.08 9.40
N GLN A 294 34.70 29.97 8.72
CA GLN A 294 35.09 31.37 8.58
C GLN A 294 35.17 32.09 9.93
N GLN A 295 34.18 31.86 10.81
CA GLN A 295 34.18 32.44 12.15
C GLN A 295 35.36 31.94 12.98
N THR A 296 35.66 30.64 12.93
CA THR A 296 36.80 30.04 13.64
C THR A 296 38.12 30.65 13.17
N GLN A 297 38.30 30.80 11.86
CA GLN A 297 39.49 31.44 11.28
C GLN A 297 39.64 32.90 11.74
N SER A 298 38.53 33.66 11.77
CA SER A 298 38.53 35.04 12.26
C SER A 298 38.95 35.13 13.73
N LEU A 299 38.39 34.27 14.59
CA LEU A 299 38.72 34.24 16.01
C LEU A 299 40.19 33.86 16.24
N GLN A 300 40.73 32.91 15.47
CA GLN A 300 42.14 32.53 15.55
C GLN A 300 43.08 33.69 15.18
N GLN A 301 42.75 34.47 14.14
CA GLN A 301 43.51 35.66 13.75
C GLN A 301 43.45 36.75 14.83
N GLN A 302 42.27 36.97 15.44
CA GLN A 302 42.11 37.92 16.54
C GLN A 302 42.99 37.53 17.74
N ILE A 303 42.97 36.26 18.15
CA ILE A 303 43.82 35.76 19.25
C ILE A 303 45.30 35.95 18.94
N ALA A 304 45.75 35.65 17.72
CA ALA A 304 47.13 35.86 17.31
C ALA A 304 47.54 37.34 17.40
N SER A 305 46.67 38.25 16.95
CA SER A 305 46.91 39.69 17.01
C SER A 305 47.01 40.24 18.43
N LEU A 306 46.22 39.70 19.36
CA LEU A 306 46.24 40.09 20.78
C LEU A 306 47.53 39.64 21.45
N LYS A 307 47.98 38.41 21.18
CA LYS A 307 49.25 37.87 21.73
C LYS A 307 50.46 38.68 21.27
N GLY A 308 50.49 39.13 20.01
CA GLY A 308 51.59 39.94 19.48
C GLY A 308 51.66 41.37 20.02
N LYS A 309 50.61 41.87 20.68
CA LYS A 309 50.61 43.20 21.34
C LYS A 309 51.03 43.15 22.81
N SER A 310 51.12 41.96 23.41
CA SER A 310 51.45 41.76 24.82
C SER A 310 52.92 41.38 25.07
N SER A 311 53.72 41.31 24.00
CA SER A 311 55.17 41.04 23.99
C SER A 311 55.92 42.28 23.54
#